data_AF-A0A970QK76-F1
#
_entry.id   AF-A0A970QK76-F1
#
_cell.length_a   1.000
_cell.length_b   1.000
_cell.length_c   1.000
_cell.angle_alpha   90.00
_cell.angle_beta   90.00
_cell.angle_gamma   90.00
#
_symmetry.space_group_name_H-M   'P 1'
#
loop_
_entity.id
_entity.type
_entity.pdbx_description
1 polymer ?
#
loop_
_entity_poly.entity_id
_entity_poly.type
_entity_poly.pdbx_seq_one_letter_code
_entity_poly.pdbx_strand_id
1 'polypeptide(L)'
;MFNRVAALLALFFIPCLLVSASEFDSQVRSALEEIAPHPRLLMSEADEQRVRDEIQNHPTKESLFTLIQEHADEILDLEPVERKVTGKRLLSVSREALRRILNLSMTYRMTRNTAYAQRAIVEMETIIQFSDWNPSHFLDVAEMTAALAIGYDWLLPLLPPEQETEIRNAIRDKGIGPSYNGHDGWVFRNNNWNQVCHAGMVMGALAIADEENELALKVITRALEGLPSAIKSYQPDGIYPEGPSYWDYGTTFNILAIAVFESSLHTDFGLVDFPGFRETGSFPLYMTGPTG
;
A
#
# COMPACT_ATOMS: atom_id res chain seq x y z
N MET A 1 -30.45 52.62 6.06
CA MET A 1 -29.98 52.92 4.69
C MET A 1 -28.50 52.59 4.66
N PHE A 2 -28.16 51.33 4.44
CA PHE A 2 -27.90 50.70 3.14
C PHE A 2 -26.41 50.78 2.76
N ASN A 3 -25.76 49.63 2.95
CA ASN A 3 -24.73 49.00 2.11
C ASN A 3 -23.50 49.83 1.68
N ARG A 4 -22.31 49.30 1.99
CA ARG A 4 -21.53 48.43 1.06
C ARG A 4 -20.13 48.17 1.65
N VAL A 5 -20.04 47.15 2.50
CA VAL A 5 -18.80 46.38 2.69
C VAL A 5 -19.08 45.04 2.03
N ALA A 6 -18.64 44.86 0.79
CA ALA A 6 -18.69 43.59 0.10
C ALA A 6 -17.75 43.59 -1.12
N ALA A 7 -17.11 42.45 -1.32
CA ALA A 7 -16.39 42.01 -2.51
C ALA A 7 -14.91 42.43 -2.63
N LEU A 8 -14.05 41.65 -1.98
CA LEU A 8 -12.85 41.08 -2.60
C LEU A 8 -12.34 39.88 -1.77
N LEU A 9 -13.22 38.89 -1.60
CA LEU A 9 -12.80 37.50 -1.37
C LEU A 9 -12.88 36.83 -2.74
N ALA A 10 -11.79 36.90 -3.50
CA ALA A 10 -11.61 36.05 -4.66
C ALA A 10 -11.43 34.62 -4.12
N LEU A 11 -12.54 33.90 -4.08
CA LEU A 11 -12.58 32.45 -3.95
C LEU A 11 -11.66 31.86 -5.02
N PHE A 12 -10.52 31.32 -4.60
CA PHE A 12 -9.89 30.22 -5.33
C PHE A 12 -10.79 28.99 -5.16
N PHE A 13 -11.91 28.98 -5.87
CA PHE A 13 -12.59 27.74 -6.21
C PHE A 13 -11.67 27.06 -7.23
N ILE A 14 -10.78 26.19 -6.76
CA ILE A 14 -10.19 25.18 -7.63
C ILE A 14 -11.40 24.37 -8.10
N PRO A 15 -11.75 24.39 -9.40
CA PRO A 15 -12.77 23.50 -9.88
C PRO A 15 -12.20 22.10 -9.66
N CYS A 16 -12.89 21.29 -8.86
CA CYS A 16 -12.71 19.85 -8.87
C CYS A 16 -13.09 19.42 -10.30
N LEU A 17 -12.13 19.49 -11.21
CA LEU A 17 -12.30 19.08 -12.59
C LEU A 17 -12.76 17.64 -12.54
N LEU A 18 -13.90 17.38 -13.17
CA LEU A 18 -14.35 16.03 -13.46
C LEU A 18 -13.35 15.45 -14.47
N VAL A 19 -12.24 14.91 -13.95
CA VAL A 19 -11.28 14.15 -14.74
C VAL A 19 -12.06 12.98 -15.33
N SER A 20 -12.07 12.89 -16.66
CA SER A 20 -12.76 11.80 -17.36
C SER A 20 -11.97 10.50 -17.23
N ALA A 21 -12.62 9.34 -17.29
CA ALA A 21 -11.94 8.04 -17.30
C ALA A 21 -10.85 7.97 -18.38
N SER A 22 -11.08 8.59 -19.55
CA SER A 22 -10.09 8.69 -20.64
C SER A 22 -8.85 9.53 -20.29
N GLU A 23 -8.98 10.47 -19.36
CA GLU A 23 -7.87 11.33 -18.94
C GLU A 23 -6.98 10.60 -17.93
N PHE A 24 -7.55 9.88 -16.96
CA PHE A 24 -6.78 9.00 -16.07
C PHE A 24 -6.01 7.93 -16.86
N ASP A 25 -6.66 7.25 -17.81
CA ASP A 25 -6.01 6.24 -18.63
C ASP A 25 -4.76 6.78 -19.35
N SER A 26 -4.85 7.99 -19.91
CA SER A 26 -3.72 8.62 -20.60
C SER A 26 -2.57 8.96 -19.64
N GLN A 27 -2.88 9.50 -18.46
CA GLN A 27 -1.88 9.85 -17.44
C GLN A 27 -1.20 8.59 -16.89
N VAL A 28 -1.98 7.55 -16.57
CA VAL A 28 -1.45 6.29 -16.04
C VAL A 28 -0.61 5.57 -17.08
N ARG A 29 -1.03 5.53 -18.35
CA ARG A 29 -0.22 4.92 -19.42
C ARG A 29 1.12 5.63 -19.58
N SER A 30 1.12 6.96 -19.61
CA SER A 30 2.36 7.74 -19.67
C SER A 30 3.26 7.50 -18.45
N ALA A 31 2.68 7.36 -17.25
CA ALA A 31 3.45 7.08 -16.05
C ALA A 31 4.04 5.67 -16.02
N LEU A 32 3.32 4.68 -16.58
CA LEU A 32 3.79 3.30 -16.72
C LEU A 32 4.91 3.13 -17.76
N GLU A 33 4.98 3.99 -18.78
CA GLU A 33 6.09 4.00 -19.76
C GLU A 33 7.43 4.34 -19.10
N GLU A 34 7.39 5.17 -18.05
CA GLU A 34 8.56 5.64 -17.29
C GLU A 34 8.61 5.01 -15.88
N ILE A 35 8.03 3.82 -15.72
CA ILE A 35 8.00 3.13 -14.41
C ILE A 35 9.42 2.85 -13.91
N ALA A 36 9.67 3.13 -12.63
CA ALA A 36 10.96 2.89 -12.00
C ALA A 36 11.32 1.39 -12.00
N PRO A 37 12.60 1.01 -12.09
CA PRO A 37 13.01 -0.39 -12.03
C PRO A 37 12.86 -0.97 -10.62
N HIS A 38 12.79 -2.31 -10.51
CA HIS A 38 12.82 -2.99 -9.22
C HIS A 38 14.16 -2.77 -8.47
N PRO A 39 14.15 -2.67 -7.12
CA PRO A 39 12.95 -2.49 -6.28
C PRO A 39 12.37 -1.09 -6.49
N ARG A 40 11.05 -1.00 -6.66
CA ARG A 40 10.32 0.26 -6.92
C ARG A 40 9.27 0.59 -5.88
N LEU A 41 8.80 -0.38 -5.09
CA LEU A 41 7.79 -0.14 -4.06
C LEU A 41 8.44 0.41 -2.80
N LEU A 42 8.00 1.62 -2.37
CA LEU A 42 8.34 2.30 -1.10
C LEU A 42 9.82 2.72 -0.92
N MET A 43 10.77 1.93 -1.39
CA MET A 43 12.21 2.17 -1.23
C MET A 43 12.95 1.67 -2.47
N SER A 44 13.47 2.61 -3.27
CA SER A 44 14.28 2.28 -4.44
C SER A 44 15.66 1.75 -4.06
N GLU A 45 16.44 1.25 -5.02
CA GLU A 45 17.85 0.93 -4.78
C GLU A 45 18.66 2.17 -4.38
N ALA A 46 18.35 3.33 -4.97
CA ALA A 46 19.00 4.60 -4.66
C ALA A 46 18.70 5.09 -3.23
N ASP A 47 17.52 4.76 -2.68
CA ASP A 47 17.14 5.10 -1.32
C ASP A 47 17.92 4.30 -0.27
N GLU A 48 18.39 3.10 -0.59
CA GLU A 48 18.96 2.22 0.42
C GLU A 48 20.17 2.81 1.12
N GLN A 49 21.05 3.50 0.38
CA GLN A 49 22.23 4.11 0.98
C GLN A 49 21.82 5.24 1.93
N ARG A 50 20.88 6.09 1.51
CA ARG A 50 20.31 7.15 2.35
C ARG A 50 19.71 6.56 3.62
N VAL A 51 18.93 5.47 3.52
CA VAL A 51 18.30 4.84 4.68
C VAL A 51 19.34 4.23 5.62
N ARG A 52 20.37 3.55 5.10
CA ARG A 52 21.49 3.04 5.92
C ARG A 52 22.23 4.17 6.65
N ASP A 53 22.50 5.27 5.95
CA ASP A 53 23.15 6.44 6.55
C ASP A 53 22.25 7.08 7.62
N GLU A 54 20.95 7.16 7.38
CA GLU A 54 19.97 7.67 8.35
C GLU A 54 19.88 6.79 9.60
N ILE A 55 19.92 5.46 9.45
CA ILE A 55 19.96 4.51 10.56
C ILE A 55 21.23 4.72 11.40
N GLN A 56 22.39 4.88 10.75
CA GLN A 56 23.67 5.06 11.44
C GLN A 56 23.81 6.41 12.15
N ASN A 57 23.18 7.47 11.63
CA ASN A 57 23.39 8.85 12.09
C ASN A 57 22.25 9.41 12.95
N HIS A 58 21.12 8.71 13.08
CA HIS A 58 19.98 9.16 13.87
C HIS A 58 19.58 8.12 14.93
N PRO A 59 19.77 8.40 16.24
CA PRO A 59 19.51 7.43 17.31
C PRO A 59 18.09 6.84 17.32
N THR A 60 17.08 7.65 16.97
CA THR A 60 15.69 7.17 16.87
C THR A 60 15.51 6.18 15.72
N LYS A 61 16.17 6.39 14.57
CA LYS A 61 16.09 5.49 13.42
C LYS A 61 16.91 4.23 13.64
N GLU A 62 18.07 4.35 14.28
CA GLU A 62 18.84 3.22 14.79
C GLU A 62 17.96 2.34 15.68
N SER A 63 17.33 2.93 16.70
CA SER A 63 16.48 2.19 17.65
C SER A 63 15.28 1.52 16.97
N LEU A 64 14.65 2.20 16.00
CA LEU A 64 13.57 1.63 15.22
C LEU A 64 14.05 0.45 14.36
N PHE A 65 15.22 0.58 13.72
CA PHE A 65 15.79 -0.50 12.93
C PHE A 65 16.20 -1.69 13.80
N THR A 66 16.75 -1.46 14.99
CA THR A 66 17.03 -2.52 15.96
C THR A 66 15.77 -3.32 16.29
N LEU A 67 14.63 -2.66 16.54
CA LEU A 67 13.36 -3.35 16.78
C LEU A 67 12.87 -4.16 15.57
N ILE A 68 13.03 -3.64 14.35
CA ILE A 68 12.71 -4.37 13.11
C ILE A 68 13.60 -5.63 12.99
N GLN A 69 14.89 -5.49 13.28
CA GLN A 69 15.84 -6.59 13.22
C GLN A 69 15.54 -7.64 14.30
N GLU A 70 15.21 -7.24 15.53
CA GLU A 70 14.80 -8.16 16.61
C GLU A 70 13.56 -8.98 16.20
N HIS A 71 12.54 -8.33 15.63
CA HIS A 71 11.38 -9.06 15.11
C HIS A 71 11.75 -9.98 13.95
N ALA A 72 12.66 -9.58 13.05
CA ALA A 72 13.13 -10.42 11.96
C ALA A 72 13.87 -11.66 12.49
N ASP A 73 14.69 -11.50 13.53
CA ASP A 73 15.41 -12.58 14.21
C ASP A 73 14.43 -13.59 14.82
N GLU A 74 13.38 -13.11 15.52
CA GLU A 74 12.33 -13.99 16.06
C GLU A 74 11.63 -14.81 14.97
N ILE A 75 11.42 -14.24 13.78
CA ILE A 75 10.73 -14.91 12.68
C ILE A 75 11.56 -16.06 12.09
N LEU A 76 12.89 -16.00 12.17
CA LEU A 76 13.78 -17.03 11.60
C LEU A 76 13.46 -18.43 12.16
N ASP A 77 13.07 -18.51 13.43
CA ASP A 77 12.79 -19.76 14.14
C ASP A 77 11.30 -20.18 14.10
N LEU A 78 10.42 -19.35 13.53
CA LEU A 78 8.99 -19.66 13.43
C LEU A 78 8.69 -20.55 12.22
N GLU A 79 7.77 -21.49 12.40
CA GLU A 79 7.11 -22.16 11.28
C GLU A 79 6.46 -21.13 10.32
N PRO A 80 6.48 -21.38 9.00
CA PRO A 80 5.82 -20.52 8.02
C PRO A 80 4.33 -20.32 8.32
N VAL A 81 3.74 -19.24 7.79
CA VAL A 81 2.33 -18.95 8.04
C VAL A 81 1.42 -20.07 7.52
N GLU A 82 0.43 -20.46 8.32
CA GLU A 82 -0.56 -21.47 7.96
C GLU A 82 -1.87 -20.81 7.53
N ARG A 83 -2.54 -21.34 6.49
CA ARG A 83 -3.85 -20.86 6.05
C ARG A 83 -4.96 -21.21 7.06
N LYS A 84 -5.11 -20.38 8.09
CA LYS A 84 -6.09 -20.54 9.15
C LYS A 84 -7.18 -19.47 9.13
N VAL A 85 -8.39 -19.86 8.74
CA VAL A 85 -9.57 -18.98 8.78
C VAL A 85 -10.20 -19.00 10.17
N THR A 86 -10.34 -17.83 10.80
CA THR A 86 -11.04 -17.65 12.08
C THR A 86 -12.41 -17.00 11.82
N GLY A 87 -13.48 -17.74 12.08
CA GLY A 87 -14.83 -17.34 11.68
C GLY A 87 -14.93 -17.24 10.15
N LYS A 88 -14.99 -16.01 9.63
CA LYS A 88 -15.05 -15.72 8.19
C LYS A 88 -13.80 -15.03 7.64
N ARG A 89 -12.75 -14.88 8.47
CA ARG A 89 -11.58 -14.04 8.19
C ARG A 89 -10.29 -14.85 8.21
N LEU A 90 -9.48 -14.65 7.18
CA LEU A 90 -8.07 -14.99 7.10
C LEU A 90 -7.18 -13.78 7.51
N LEU A 91 -7.78 -12.61 7.79
CA LEU A 91 -7.08 -11.34 8.03
C LEU A 91 -5.88 -11.40 8.99
N SER A 92 -5.98 -12.16 10.08
CA SER A 92 -4.86 -12.29 11.03
C SER A 92 -3.64 -12.95 10.40
N VAL A 93 -3.87 -13.91 9.49
CA VAL A 93 -2.81 -14.58 8.72
C VAL A 93 -2.26 -13.62 7.67
N SER A 94 -3.10 -12.87 6.95
CA SER A 94 -2.64 -11.87 5.98
C SER A 94 -1.78 -10.78 6.63
N ARG A 95 -2.18 -10.29 7.81
CA ARG A 95 -1.40 -9.32 8.60
C ARG A 95 -0.07 -9.88 9.06
N GLU A 96 -0.06 -11.12 9.51
CA GLU A 96 1.16 -11.78 9.95
C GLU A 96 2.11 -12.02 8.78
N ALA A 97 1.59 -12.43 7.61
CA ALA A 97 2.37 -12.54 6.39
C ALA A 97 3.01 -11.20 5.99
N LEU A 98 2.22 -10.12 5.99
CA LEU A 98 2.71 -8.77 5.70
C LEU A 98 3.80 -8.35 6.70
N ARG A 99 3.56 -8.53 8.00
CA ARG A 99 4.54 -8.23 9.05
C ARG A 99 5.85 -9.01 8.81
N ARG A 100 5.76 -10.31 8.59
CA ARG A 100 6.94 -11.18 8.44
C ARG A 100 7.76 -10.83 7.21
N ILE A 101 7.11 -10.76 6.05
CA ILE A 101 7.80 -10.46 4.79
C ILE A 101 8.41 -9.06 4.84
N LEU A 102 7.71 -8.05 5.39
CA LEU A 102 8.26 -6.70 5.52
C LEU A 102 9.49 -6.65 6.44
N ASN A 103 9.42 -7.24 7.63
CA ASN A 103 10.55 -7.23 8.57
C ASN A 103 11.77 -7.98 8.00
N LEU A 104 11.57 -9.17 7.44
CA LEU A 104 12.64 -9.97 6.86
C LEU A 104 13.27 -9.29 5.64
N SER A 105 12.45 -8.81 4.69
CA SER A 105 12.95 -8.16 3.48
C SER A 105 13.65 -6.83 3.79
N MET A 106 13.13 -6.03 4.73
CA MET A 106 13.78 -4.80 5.18
C MET A 106 15.14 -5.08 5.82
N THR A 107 15.18 -6.05 6.73
CA THR A 107 16.42 -6.43 7.43
C THR A 107 17.45 -6.95 6.45
N TYR A 108 17.05 -7.76 5.47
CA TYR A 108 17.94 -8.17 4.37
C TYR A 108 18.50 -6.97 3.59
N ARG A 109 17.65 -6.01 3.19
CA ARG A 109 18.10 -4.86 2.38
C ARG A 109 19.10 -3.96 3.12
N MET A 110 18.97 -3.85 4.44
CA MET A 110 19.89 -3.05 5.26
C MET A 110 21.18 -3.79 5.65
N THR A 111 21.11 -5.10 5.89
CA THR A 111 22.25 -5.88 6.43
C THR A 111 22.96 -6.75 5.40
N ARG A 112 22.29 -7.07 4.28
CA ARG A 112 22.67 -8.08 3.28
C ARG A 112 22.83 -9.50 3.84
N ASN A 113 22.32 -9.79 5.04
CA ASN A 113 22.31 -11.14 5.57
C ASN A 113 21.25 -11.99 4.87
N THR A 114 21.69 -12.95 4.06
CA THR A 114 20.82 -13.77 3.20
C THR A 114 19.85 -14.67 3.96
N ALA A 115 20.08 -14.94 5.25
CA ALA A 115 19.16 -15.73 6.07
C ALA A 115 17.75 -15.11 6.10
N TYR A 116 17.66 -13.78 6.21
CA TYR A 116 16.37 -13.08 6.22
C TYR A 116 15.66 -13.17 4.86
N ALA A 117 16.39 -12.98 3.75
CA ALA A 117 15.81 -13.11 2.42
C ALA A 117 15.30 -14.53 2.14
N GLN A 118 16.10 -15.55 2.48
CA GLN A 118 15.70 -16.95 2.33
C GLN A 118 14.44 -17.26 3.15
N ARG A 119 14.36 -16.77 4.39
CA ARG A 119 13.18 -16.96 5.24
C ARG A 119 11.95 -16.23 4.69
N ALA A 120 12.11 -15.05 4.09
CA ALA A 120 11.01 -14.30 3.46
C ALA A 120 10.50 -15.02 2.21
N ILE A 121 11.40 -15.60 1.40
CA ILE A 121 11.04 -16.42 0.24
C ILE A 121 10.22 -17.63 0.68
N VAL A 122 10.59 -18.30 1.78
CA VAL A 122 9.81 -19.41 2.34
C VAL A 122 8.39 -18.97 2.75
N GLU A 123 8.20 -17.77 3.32
CA GLU A 123 6.84 -17.26 3.57
C GLU A 123 6.06 -17.07 2.27
N MET A 124 6.67 -16.44 1.26
CA MET A 124 6.02 -16.19 -0.03
C MET A 124 5.63 -17.50 -0.70
N GLU A 125 6.55 -18.46 -0.78
CA GLU A 125 6.29 -19.81 -1.30
C GLU A 125 5.14 -20.50 -0.57
N THR A 126 5.09 -20.38 0.76
CA THR A 126 4.00 -20.96 1.56
C THR A 126 2.64 -20.33 1.21
N ILE A 127 2.59 -19.00 1.11
CA ILE A 127 1.36 -18.25 0.84
C ILE A 127 0.82 -18.51 -0.57
N ILE A 128 1.70 -18.66 -1.57
CA ILE A 128 1.26 -18.98 -2.93
C ILE A 128 0.67 -20.39 -3.02
N GLN A 129 0.94 -21.29 -2.08
CA GLN A 129 0.32 -22.62 -2.01
C GLN A 129 -1.06 -22.63 -1.33
N PHE A 130 -1.51 -21.51 -0.73
CA PHE A 130 -2.85 -21.42 -0.17
C PHE A 130 -3.92 -21.62 -1.26
N SER A 131 -5.02 -22.29 -0.94
CA SER A 131 -6.12 -22.53 -1.90
C SER A 131 -6.66 -21.23 -2.52
N ASP A 132 -6.73 -20.19 -1.71
CA ASP A 132 -7.18 -18.84 -2.00
C ASP A 132 -6.73 -17.89 -0.87
N TRP A 133 -6.84 -16.58 -1.10
CA TRP A 133 -6.61 -15.55 -0.07
C TRP A 133 -7.91 -15.02 0.54
N ASN A 134 -8.95 -15.86 0.56
CA ASN A 134 -10.29 -15.58 1.09
C ASN A 134 -11.02 -14.37 0.47
N PRO A 135 -11.35 -14.39 -0.84
CA PRO A 135 -11.99 -13.25 -1.52
C PRO A 135 -13.39 -12.89 -0.99
N SER A 136 -14.02 -13.77 -0.20
CA SER A 136 -15.27 -13.47 0.50
C SER A 136 -15.14 -12.34 1.53
N HIS A 137 -13.92 -12.08 2.03
CA HIS A 137 -13.59 -10.97 2.92
C HIS A 137 -12.34 -10.24 2.37
N PHE A 138 -12.57 -9.25 1.50
CA PHE A 138 -11.52 -8.72 0.61
C PHE A 138 -10.35 -8.00 1.29
N LEU A 139 -10.48 -7.61 2.56
CA LEU A 139 -9.32 -7.12 3.34
C LEU A 139 -8.23 -8.20 3.46
N ASP A 140 -8.63 -9.47 3.51
CA ASP A 140 -7.70 -10.60 3.60
C ASP A 140 -6.84 -10.70 2.34
N VAL A 141 -7.47 -10.55 1.17
CA VAL A 141 -6.81 -10.53 -0.14
C VAL A 141 -5.90 -9.32 -0.27
N ALA A 142 -6.39 -8.14 0.12
CA ALA A 142 -5.67 -6.88 -0.03
C ALA A 142 -4.35 -6.88 0.76
N GLU A 143 -4.39 -7.24 2.05
CA GLU A 143 -3.19 -7.28 2.87
C GLU A 143 -2.23 -8.41 2.46
N MET A 144 -2.75 -9.56 2.00
CA MET A 144 -1.91 -10.65 1.47
C MET A 144 -1.22 -10.25 0.15
N THR A 145 -1.93 -9.52 -0.71
CA THR A 145 -1.37 -8.99 -1.96
C THR A 145 -0.27 -7.99 -1.67
N ALA A 146 -0.47 -7.08 -0.71
CA ALA A 146 0.56 -6.14 -0.29
C ALA A 146 1.82 -6.86 0.24
N ALA A 147 1.64 -7.92 1.03
CA ALA A 147 2.74 -8.73 1.55
C ALA A 147 3.60 -9.33 0.43
N LEU A 148 2.97 -10.02 -0.52
CA LEU A 148 3.68 -10.62 -1.65
C LEU A 148 4.26 -9.58 -2.60
N ALA A 149 3.58 -8.46 -2.83
CA ALA A 149 4.08 -7.39 -3.67
C ALA A 149 5.40 -6.81 -3.13
N ILE A 150 5.48 -6.53 -1.82
CA ILE A 150 6.71 -6.05 -1.18
C ILE A 150 7.82 -7.11 -1.29
N GLY A 151 7.52 -8.36 -0.93
CA GLY A 151 8.51 -9.43 -0.97
C GLY A 151 9.04 -9.68 -2.38
N TYR A 152 8.15 -9.74 -3.37
CA TYR A 152 8.48 -9.89 -4.78
C TYR A 152 9.37 -8.73 -5.25
N ASP A 153 8.95 -7.49 -5.05
CA ASP A 153 9.69 -6.30 -5.50
C ASP A 153 11.07 -6.19 -4.87
N TRP A 154 11.16 -6.41 -3.55
CA TRP A 154 12.40 -6.20 -2.78
C TRP A 154 13.41 -7.33 -2.92
N LEU A 155 12.95 -8.55 -3.22
CA LEU A 155 13.78 -9.74 -3.31
C LEU A 155 13.89 -10.29 -4.74
N LEU A 156 13.31 -9.60 -5.74
CA LEU A 156 13.29 -10.04 -7.14
C LEU A 156 14.65 -10.56 -7.65
N PRO A 157 15.79 -9.90 -7.40
CA PRO A 157 17.09 -10.39 -7.89
C PRO A 157 17.52 -11.74 -7.31
N LEU A 158 16.89 -12.20 -6.21
CA LEU A 158 17.18 -13.46 -5.55
C LEU A 158 16.21 -14.58 -5.96
N LEU A 159 15.14 -14.26 -6.67
CA LEU A 159 14.14 -15.24 -7.10
C LEU A 159 14.62 -15.95 -8.39
N PRO A 160 14.79 -17.28 -8.38
CA PRO A 160 14.89 -18.09 -9.59
C PRO A 160 13.69 -17.82 -10.52
N PRO A 161 13.87 -17.91 -11.86
CA PRO A 161 12.80 -17.58 -12.82
C PRO A 161 11.47 -18.33 -12.60
N GLU A 162 11.54 -19.60 -12.20
CA GLU A 162 10.33 -20.39 -11.92
C GLU A 162 9.57 -19.86 -10.69
N GLN A 163 10.29 -19.60 -9.58
CA GLN A 163 9.72 -19.04 -8.35
C GLN A 163 9.17 -17.62 -8.56
N GLU A 164 9.90 -16.77 -9.30
CA GLU A 164 9.42 -15.44 -9.71
C GLU A 164 8.06 -15.57 -10.40
N THR A 165 7.97 -16.42 -11.43
CA THR A 165 6.77 -16.57 -12.23
C THR A 165 5.60 -17.13 -11.42
N GLU A 166 5.84 -18.06 -10.49
CA GLU A 166 4.80 -18.56 -9.59
C GLU A 166 4.26 -17.46 -8.66
N ILE A 167 5.15 -16.64 -8.08
CA ILE A 167 4.75 -15.53 -7.19
C ILE A 167 4.00 -14.45 -7.98
N ARG A 168 4.50 -14.07 -9.16
CA ARG A 168 3.83 -13.12 -10.07
C ARG A 168 2.43 -13.60 -10.45
N ASN A 169 2.29 -14.86 -10.85
CA ASN A 169 0.99 -15.45 -11.16
C ASN A 169 0.06 -15.47 -9.94
N ALA A 170 0.57 -15.73 -8.73
CA ALA A 170 -0.24 -15.68 -7.52
C ALA A 170 -0.75 -14.26 -7.22
N ILE A 171 0.09 -13.22 -7.37
CA ILE A 171 -0.33 -11.81 -7.25
C ILE A 171 -1.46 -11.51 -8.26
N ARG A 172 -1.30 -11.93 -9.51
CA ARG A 172 -2.32 -11.75 -10.55
C ARG A 172 -3.61 -12.50 -10.24
N ASP A 173 -3.53 -13.80 -9.98
CA ASP A 173 -4.68 -14.70 -10.01
C ASP A 173 -5.40 -14.79 -8.65
N LYS A 174 -4.66 -14.74 -7.54
CA LYS A 174 -5.22 -14.82 -6.18
C LYS A 174 -5.39 -13.45 -5.53
N GLY A 175 -4.55 -12.49 -5.90
CA GLY A 175 -4.63 -11.10 -5.42
C GLY A 175 -5.61 -10.26 -6.23
N ILE A 176 -5.21 -9.91 -7.45
CA ILE A 176 -5.92 -8.94 -8.29
C ILE A 176 -7.18 -9.53 -8.90
N GLY A 177 -7.08 -10.75 -9.45
CA GLY A 177 -8.12 -11.42 -10.23
C GLY A 177 -9.50 -11.45 -9.56
N PRO A 178 -9.63 -11.81 -8.27
CA PRO A 178 -10.92 -11.85 -7.60
C PRO A 178 -11.67 -10.51 -7.60
N SER A 179 -10.96 -9.38 -7.60
CA SER A 179 -11.57 -8.04 -7.68
C SER A 179 -12.22 -7.73 -9.04
N TYR A 180 -12.02 -8.56 -10.07
CA TYR A 180 -12.68 -8.45 -11.36
C TYR A 180 -13.69 -9.58 -11.60
N ASN A 181 -13.80 -10.52 -10.65
CA ASN A 181 -14.64 -11.71 -10.73
C ASN A 181 -15.73 -11.71 -9.64
N GLY A 182 -16.32 -10.54 -9.38
CA GLY A 182 -17.48 -10.39 -8.49
C GLY A 182 -17.17 -10.01 -7.03
N HIS A 183 -15.92 -9.71 -6.69
CA HIS A 183 -15.51 -9.24 -5.36
C HIS A 183 -15.04 -7.77 -5.36
N ASP A 184 -15.80 -6.89 -5.99
CA ASP A 184 -15.49 -5.47 -6.24
C ASP A 184 -16.34 -4.48 -5.42
N GLY A 185 -17.18 -4.96 -4.51
CA GLY A 185 -18.13 -4.14 -3.74
C GLY A 185 -17.50 -3.03 -2.87
N TRP A 186 -16.17 -3.03 -2.71
CA TRP A 186 -15.38 -2.04 -1.98
C TRP A 186 -14.91 -0.85 -2.83
N VAL A 187 -14.89 -0.98 -4.16
CA VAL A 187 -14.21 -0.06 -5.10
C VAL A 187 -14.64 1.39 -4.98
N PHE A 188 -15.90 1.65 -4.63
CA PHE A 188 -16.47 2.99 -4.43
C PHE A 188 -17.07 3.20 -3.04
N ARG A 189 -16.62 2.43 -2.03
CA ARG A 189 -17.00 2.69 -0.63
C ARG A 189 -16.25 3.91 -0.10
N ASN A 190 -16.83 4.54 0.92
CA ASN A 190 -16.33 5.79 1.52
C ASN A 190 -15.68 5.56 2.90
N ASN A 191 -15.17 4.36 3.13
CA ASN A 191 -14.61 3.93 4.41
C ASN A 191 -13.28 3.18 4.20
N ASN A 192 -12.65 2.73 5.29
CA ASN A 192 -11.33 2.11 5.25
C ASN A 192 -11.26 0.88 4.32
N TRP A 193 -12.38 0.18 4.09
CA TRP A 193 -12.42 -0.98 3.20
C TRP A 193 -11.97 -0.62 1.78
N ASN A 194 -12.32 0.58 1.32
CA ASN A 194 -11.90 1.10 0.03
C ASN A 194 -10.38 1.32 -0.05
N GLN A 195 -9.82 2.01 0.94
CA GLN A 195 -8.42 2.43 0.96
C GLN A 195 -7.49 1.22 1.05
N VAL A 196 -7.77 0.30 1.98
CA VAL A 196 -6.98 -0.91 2.18
C VAL A 196 -6.99 -1.77 0.91
N CYS A 197 -8.17 -1.97 0.31
CA CYS A 197 -8.28 -2.79 -0.88
C CYS A 197 -7.60 -2.16 -2.10
N HIS A 198 -7.79 -0.86 -2.37
CA HIS A 198 -7.09 -0.19 -3.47
C HIS A 198 -5.58 -0.24 -3.30
N ALA A 199 -5.08 0.07 -2.11
CA ALA A 199 -3.65 0.04 -1.82
C ALA A 199 -3.03 -1.36 -2.08
N GLY A 200 -3.65 -2.42 -1.56
CA GLY A 200 -3.18 -3.80 -1.82
C GLY A 200 -3.18 -4.17 -3.30
N MET A 201 -4.22 -3.79 -4.04
CA MET A 201 -4.30 -4.04 -5.48
C MET A 201 -3.27 -3.25 -6.28
N VAL A 202 -3.07 -1.96 -5.96
CA VAL A 202 -2.09 -1.08 -6.59
C VAL A 202 -0.67 -1.60 -6.36
N MET A 203 -0.33 -1.98 -5.13
CA MET A 203 0.98 -2.56 -4.82
C MET A 203 1.23 -3.84 -5.62
N GLY A 204 0.24 -4.74 -5.67
CA GLY A 204 0.32 -5.94 -6.50
C GLY A 204 0.51 -5.64 -7.98
N ALA A 205 -0.27 -4.70 -8.53
CA ALA A 205 -0.21 -4.29 -9.93
C ALA A 205 1.14 -3.68 -10.31
N LEU A 206 1.67 -2.78 -9.49
CA LEU A 206 2.97 -2.14 -9.71
C LEU A 206 4.13 -3.15 -9.61
N ALA A 207 4.03 -4.13 -8.70
CA ALA A 207 5.04 -5.18 -8.57
C ALA A 207 5.18 -6.04 -9.84
N ILE A 208 4.09 -6.25 -10.59
CA ILE A 208 4.07 -7.15 -11.76
C ILE A 208 3.94 -6.40 -13.09
N ALA A 209 4.06 -5.07 -13.08
CA ALA A 209 3.75 -4.21 -14.21
C ALA A 209 4.63 -4.43 -15.45
N ASP A 210 5.85 -4.93 -15.27
CA ASP A 210 6.78 -5.21 -16.38
C ASP A 210 6.23 -6.30 -17.33
N GLU A 211 5.43 -7.22 -16.79
CA GLU A 211 4.89 -8.37 -17.52
C GLU A 211 3.36 -8.28 -17.70
N GLU A 212 2.67 -7.60 -16.79
CA GLU A 212 1.21 -7.48 -16.74
C GLU A 212 0.78 -6.00 -16.89
N ASN A 213 1.42 -5.28 -17.83
CA ASN A 213 1.28 -3.83 -17.99
C ASN A 213 -0.17 -3.35 -18.17
N GLU A 214 -0.96 -4.02 -19.02
CA GLU A 214 -2.38 -3.66 -19.25
C GLU A 214 -3.26 -3.94 -18.02
N LEU A 215 -2.92 -4.97 -17.23
CA LEU A 215 -3.59 -5.20 -15.96
C LEU A 215 -3.23 -4.10 -14.95
N ALA A 216 -1.96 -3.69 -14.92
CA ALA A 216 -1.51 -2.61 -14.06
C ALA A 216 -2.21 -1.29 -14.38
N LEU A 217 -2.28 -0.92 -15.66
CA LEU A 217 -3.06 0.23 -16.13
C LEU A 217 -4.50 0.17 -15.62
N LYS A 218 -5.18 -0.96 -15.85
CA LYS A 218 -6.57 -1.14 -15.43
C LYS A 218 -6.77 -0.99 -13.92
N VAL A 219 -5.88 -1.58 -13.12
CA VAL A 219 -5.94 -1.50 -11.64
C VAL A 219 -5.69 -0.08 -11.15
N ILE A 220 -4.68 0.59 -11.70
CA ILE A 220 -4.29 1.94 -11.26
C ILE A 220 -5.36 2.95 -11.67
N THR A 221 -5.89 2.92 -12.90
CA THR A 221 -7.02 3.76 -13.32
C THR A 221 -8.20 3.57 -12.36
N ARG A 222 -8.59 2.32 -12.06
CA ARG A 222 -9.69 2.04 -11.12
C ARG A 222 -9.41 2.59 -9.70
N ALA A 223 -8.16 2.59 -9.26
CA ALA A 223 -7.78 3.18 -7.99
C ALA A 223 -7.95 4.71 -8.00
N LEU A 224 -7.53 5.39 -9.07
CA LEU A 224 -7.69 6.85 -9.20
C LEU A 224 -9.16 7.28 -9.29
N GLU A 225 -10.02 6.45 -9.89
CA GLU A 225 -11.47 6.67 -9.88
C GLU A 225 -12.12 6.38 -8.51
N GLY A 226 -11.65 5.33 -7.83
CA GLY A 226 -12.29 4.76 -6.65
C GLY A 226 -11.86 5.39 -5.32
N LEU A 227 -10.55 5.56 -5.11
CA LEU A 227 -9.95 6.11 -3.86
C LEU A 227 -10.55 7.45 -3.42
N PRO A 228 -10.87 8.40 -4.32
CA PRO A 228 -11.52 9.65 -3.94
C PRO A 228 -12.83 9.46 -3.15
N SER A 229 -13.51 8.31 -3.29
CA SER A 229 -14.72 8.00 -2.52
C SER A 229 -14.46 7.94 -1.02
N ALA A 230 -13.32 7.40 -0.60
CA ALA A 230 -12.93 7.35 0.80
C ALA A 230 -12.14 8.58 1.24
N ILE A 231 -11.30 9.15 0.38
CA ILE A 231 -10.51 10.35 0.71
C ILE A 231 -11.43 11.55 0.99
N LYS A 232 -12.59 11.65 0.34
CA LYS A 232 -13.60 12.68 0.65
C LYS A 232 -14.09 12.64 2.11
N SER A 233 -13.97 11.51 2.81
CA SER A 233 -14.36 11.41 4.21
C SER A 233 -13.51 12.26 5.14
N TYR A 234 -12.31 12.67 4.72
CA TYR A 234 -11.46 13.61 5.47
C TYR A 234 -11.99 15.06 5.43
N GLN A 235 -12.91 15.39 4.54
CA GLN A 235 -13.32 16.78 4.35
C GLN A 235 -14.18 17.34 5.50
N PRO A 236 -14.10 18.66 5.75
CA PRO A 236 -13.05 19.58 5.28
C PRO A 236 -11.80 19.58 6.18
N ASP A 237 -11.94 19.19 7.44
CA ASP A 237 -10.97 19.47 8.51
C ASP A 237 -10.12 18.25 8.93
N GLY A 238 -10.12 17.19 8.14
CA GLY A 238 -9.34 15.98 8.38
C GLY A 238 -9.97 14.97 9.33
N ILE A 239 -11.26 15.08 9.64
CA ILE A 239 -11.94 14.11 10.51
C ILE A 239 -12.08 12.75 9.83
N TYR A 240 -12.16 11.67 10.62
CA TYR A 240 -12.48 10.34 10.09
C TYR A 240 -13.75 9.79 10.73
N PRO A 241 -14.84 9.62 9.97
CA PRO A 241 -16.16 9.28 10.53
C PRO A 241 -16.21 7.97 11.33
N GLU A 242 -15.34 7.00 11.01
CA GLU A 242 -15.30 5.69 11.68
C GLU A 242 -14.51 5.70 13.00
N GLY A 243 -13.89 6.83 13.36
CA GLY A 243 -13.09 6.98 14.58
C GLY A 243 -11.61 6.62 14.41
N PRO A 244 -10.81 6.81 15.48
CA PRO A 244 -9.34 6.81 15.41
C PRO A 244 -8.72 5.47 14.98
N SER A 245 -9.29 4.33 15.36
CA SER A 245 -8.75 3.02 14.95
C SER A 245 -8.93 2.74 13.47
N TYR A 246 -10.06 3.15 12.90
CA TYR A 246 -10.30 2.99 11.46
C TYR A 246 -9.61 4.08 10.65
N TRP A 247 -9.40 5.25 11.24
CA TRP A 247 -8.50 6.27 10.68
C TRP A 247 -7.09 5.71 10.53
N ASP A 248 -6.52 5.13 11.59
CA ASP A 248 -5.16 4.58 11.55
C ASP A 248 -5.02 3.54 10.44
N TYR A 249 -5.96 2.59 10.38
CA TYR A 249 -5.94 1.53 9.38
C TYR A 249 -6.16 2.04 7.94
N GLY A 250 -7.22 2.82 7.70
CA GLY A 250 -7.55 3.34 6.37
C GLY A 250 -6.53 4.35 5.85
N THR A 251 -6.11 5.28 6.71
CA THR A 251 -5.14 6.34 6.37
C THR A 251 -3.76 5.75 6.11
N THR A 252 -3.31 4.75 6.89
CA THR A 252 -2.03 4.06 6.64
C THR A 252 -2.00 3.47 5.23
N PHE A 253 -3.03 2.73 4.82
CA PHE A 253 -3.07 2.16 3.47
C PHE A 253 -3.24 3.23 2.38
N ASN A 254 -3.95 4.33 2.65
CA ASN A 254 -4.01 5.45 1.72
C ASN A 254 -2.63 6.09 1.49
N ILE A 255 -1.84 6.26 2.56
CA ILE A 255 -0.46 6.74 2.48
C ILE A 255 0.41 5.73 1.73
N LEU A 256 0.25 4.42 1.98
CA LEU A 256 0.99 3.40 1.23
C LEU A 256 0.68 3.45 -0.28
N ALA A 257 -0.59 3.62 -0.66
CA ALA A 257 -0.97 3.77 -2.07
C ALA A 257 -0.28 4.98 -2.72
N ILE A 258 -0.30 6.12 -2.04
CA ILE A 258 0.40 7.34 -2.49
C ILE A 258 1.91 7.09 -2.61
N ALA A 259 2.53 6.53 -1.56
CA ALA A 259 3.96 6.31 -1.51
C ALA A 259 4.45 5.38 -2.63
N VAL A 260 3.68 4.33 -2.98
CA VAL A 260 4.05 3.46 -4.11
C VAL A 260 3.81 4.09 -5.47
N PHE A 261 2.85 5.01 -5.61
CA PHE A 261 2.74 5.81 -6.83
C PHE A 261 3.93 6.75 -6.97
N GLU A 262 4.32 7.45 -5.91
CA GLU A 262 5.47 8.36 -5.94
C GLU A 262 6.77 7.61 -6.25
N SER A 263 6.99 6.47 -5.58
CA SER A 263 8.23 5.69 -5.74
C SER A 263 8.31 4.96 -7.08
N SER A 264 7.17 4.49 -7.61
CA SER A 264 7.15 3.67 -8.84
C SER A 264 6.88 4.48 -10.11
N LEU A 265 6.05 5.52 -10.02
CA LEU A 265 5.51 6.27 -11.16
C LEU A 265 5.85 7.77 -11.11
N HIS A 266 6.59 8.22 -10.10
CA HIS A 266 7.04 9.61 -9.96
C HIS A 266 5.90 10.64 -9.86
N THR A 267 4.73 10.22 -9.39
CA THR A 267 3.54 11.07 -9.22
C THR A 267 2.69 10.55 -8.07
N ASP A 268 1.98 11.43 -7.37
CA ASP A 268 0.94 11.07 -6.40
C ASP A 268 -0.47 11.17 -7.01
N PHE A 269 -0.56 11.50 -8.31
CA PHE A 269 -1.79 11.81 -9.04
C PHE A 269 -2.67 12.89 -8.37
N GLY A 270 -2.06 13.79 -7.59
CA GLY A 270 -2.76 14.82 -6.82
C GLY A 270 -3.59 14.29 -5.65
N LEU A 271 -3.39 13.02 -5.25
CA LEU A 271 -4.13 12.41 -4.13
C LEU A 271 -3.81 13.11 -2.79
N VAL A 272 -2.59 13.64 -2.62
CA VAL A 272 -2.20 14.35 -1.39
C VAL A 272 -2.92 15.70 -1.27
N ASP A 273 -3.29 16.31 -2.39
CA ASP A 273 -3.90 17.64 -2.44
C ASP A 273 -5.43 17.61 -2.29
N PHE A 274 -6.03 16.43 -2.05
CA PHE A 274 -7.45 16.34 -1.71
C PHE A 274 -7.75 17.09 -0.41
N PRO A 275 -8.80 17.93 -0.36
CA PRO A 275 -9.13 18.70 0.83
C PRO A 275 -9.35 17.80 2.05
N GLY A 276 -8.80 18.18 3.20
CA GLY A 276 -8.86 17.43 4.45
C GLY A 276 -7.77 16.37 4.61
N PHE A 277 -7.11 15.93 3.53
CA PHE A 277 -6.14 14.83 3.63
C PHE A 277 -4.88 15.24 4.40
N ARG A 278 -4.37 16.46 4.19
CA ARG A 278 -3.20 16.96 4.97
C ARG A 278 -3.60 17.24 6.42
N GLU A 279 -4.79 17.78 6.63
CA GLU A 279 -5.34 18.12 7.93
C GLU A 279 -5.55 16.88 8.81
N THR A 280 -5.83 15.73 8.19
CA THR A 280 -6.10 14.47 8.91
C THR A 280 -4.94 14.00 9.77
N GLY A 281 -3.70 14.40 9.47
CA GLY A 281 -2.54 14.10 10.32
C GLY A 281 -2.68 14.64 11.75
N SER A 282 -3.52 15.67 11.97
CA SER A 282 -3.81 16.21 13.30
C SER A 282 -4.96 15.50 14.00
N PHE A 283 -5.77 14.70 13.30
CA PHE A 283 -6.93 14.01 13.85
C PHE A 283 -6.64 13.18 15.12
N PRO A 284 -5.62 12.30 15.17
CA PRO A 284 -5.31 11.55 16.38
C PRO A 284 -4.97 12.46 17.57
N LEU A 285 -4.34 13.61 17.35
CA LEU A 285 -4.01 14.55 18.43
C LEU A 285 -5.25 15.11 19.13
N TYR A 286 -6.37 15.24 18.42
CA TYR A 286 -7.64 15.72 18.98
C TYR A 286 -8.50 14.61 19.57
N MET A 287 -8.31 13.37 19.13
CA MET A 287 -9.10 12.21 19.58
C MET A 287 -8.43 11.45 20.73
N THR A 288 -7.15 11.72 20.99
CA THR A 288 -6.36 11.04 22.02
C THR A 288 -6.30 11.86 23.30
N GLY A 289 -6.44 11.17 24.45
CA GLY A 289 -6.35 11.78 25.77
C GLY A 289 -4.92 12.14 26.18
N PRO A 290 -4.73 12.78 27.34
CA PRO A 290 -3.42 13.30 27.80
C PRO A 290 -2.30 12.26 27.95
N THR A 291 -2.61 10.96 27.95
CA THR A 291 -1.65 9.87 28.12
C THR A 291 -1.07 9.35 26.81
N GLY A 292 -1.60 9.80 25.66
CA GLY A 292 -1.47 9.02 24.43
C GLY A 292 -2.45 7.84 24.42
#